data_AF-A0A1V4E7J4-F1
#
_entry.id   AF-A0A1V4E7J4-F1
#
_cell.length_a   1.000
_cell.length_b   1.000
_cell.length_c   1.000
_cell.angle_alpha   90.00
_cell.angle_beta   90.00
_cell.angle_gamma   90.00
#
_symmetry.space_group_name_H-M   'P 1'
#
loop_
_entity.id
_entity.type
_entity.pdbx_description
1 polymer ?
#
loop_
_entity_poly.entity_id
_entity_poly.type
_entity_poly.pdbx_seq_one_letter_code
_entity_poly.pdbx_strand_id
1 'polypeptide(L)'
;KVPVGQTYAVSDDDVATDYYRATTFDGSAPGDRTDLKGQERYYQLWYAHRQVFVRAADVDLHDARPVAVVNTTPPVVRGVPKVGRTLTAFPGAWTPSPTRIRYQWLRDGAEVRGATERTYHLKSRDRGARLSVRVTASARDYEPGVATSAATPPVRSAKPVRHGKPRWRFHHRHARSHR
;
A
#
# COMPACT_ATOMS: atom_id res chain seq x y z
N LYS A 1 17.20 34.95 3.80
CA LYS A 1 17.42 34.02 4.93
C LYS A 1 16.37 32.93 4.81
N VAL A 2 16.77 31.66 4.74
CA VAL A 2 15.81 30.54 4.65
C VAL A 2 15.12 30.41 6.01
N PRO A 3 13.77 30.38 6.08
CA PRO A 3 13.06 30.17 7.35
C PRO A 3 13.34 28.78 7.95
N VAL A 4 13.45 28.70 9.27
CA VAL A 4 13.63 27.42 9.99
C VAL A 4 12.34 26.59 9.91
N GLY A 5 12.47 25.26 9.76
CA GLY A 5 11.35 24.31 9.77
C GLY A 5 10.63 24.12 8.43
N GLN A 6 11.23 24.53 7.31
CA GLN A 6 10.70 24.38 5.96
C GLN A 6 11.49 23.31 5.18
N THR A 7 10.83 22.59 4.27
CA THR A 7 11.43 21.53 3.43
C THR A 7 11.61 22.03 2.00
N TYR A 8 12.78 21.78 1.41
CA TYR A 8 13.14 22.19 0.05
C TYR A 8 13.76 21.01 -0.71
N ALA A 9 13.58 20.97 -2.02
CA ALA A 9 14.25 19.99 -2.87
C ALA A 9 15.74 20.34 -2.98
N VAL A 10 16.60 19.35 -2.68
CA VAL A 10 18.03 19.42 -2.97
C VAL A 10 18.21 19.05 -4.43
N SER A 11 18.93 19.89 -5.19
CA SER A 11 19.09 19.68 -6.64
C SER A 11 20.08 18.57 -6.97
N ASP A 12 21.07 18.35 -6.09
CA ASP A 12 22.12 17.34 -6.24
C ASP A 12 22.77 17.15 -4.85
N ASP A 13 22.59 15.99 -4.21
CA ASP A 13 23.20 15.65 -2.92
C ASP A 13 24.59 14.98 -3.06
N ASP A 14 24.95 14.58 -4.29
CA ASP A 14 26.25 13.99 -4.63
C ASP A 14 27.33 15.05 -4.90
N VAL A 15 26.94 16.28 -5.27
CA VAL A 15 27.89 17.39 -5.45
C VAL A 15 28.12 18.09 -4.11
N ALA A 16 28.96 17.48 -3.27
CA ALA A 16 29.58 18.17 -2.15
C ALA A 16 30.48 19.29 -2.69
N THR A 17 29.96 20.52 -2.75
CA THR A 17 30.76 21.69 -3.14
C THR A 17 31.41 22.30 -1.90
N ASP A 18 32.73 22.45 -1.91
CA ASP A 18 33.42 23.35 -1.01
C ASP A 18 33.11 24.80 -1.44
N TYR A 19 32.16 25.46 -0.78
CA TYR A 19 31.82 26.86 -1.09
C TYR A 19 32.81 27.81 -0.42
N TYR A 20 33.63 28.52 -1.22
CA TYR A 20 34.61 29.49 -0.75
C TYR A 20 33.98 30.87 -0.52
N ARG A 21 33.98 31.37 0.73
CA ARG A 21 33.63 32.77 1.02
C ARG A 21 34.89 33.62 1.04
N ALA A 22 35.25 34.20 -0.11
CA ALA A 22 36.28 35.24 -0.15
C ALA A 22 35.76 36.49 0.59
N THR A 23 36.40 36.89 1.69
CA THR A 23 36.05 38.14 2.40
C THR A 23 36.68 39.40 1.79
N THR A 24 37.68 39.22 0.92
CA THR A 24 38.30 40.30 0.13
C THR A 24 38.71 39.73 -1.23
N PHE A 25 38.43 40.47 -2.29
CA PHE A 25 38.86 40.16 -3.65
C PHE A 25 39.61 41.38 -4.17
N ASP A 26 40.88 41.53 -3.81
CA ASP A 26 41.70 42.65 -4.31
C ASP A 26 42.75 42.23 -5.36
N GLY A 27 42.88 40.92 -5.63
CA GLY A 27 43.63 40.39 -6.77
C GLY A 27 45.13 40.71 -6.77
N SER A 28 45.72 41.08 -5.63
CA SER A 28 47.01 41.79 -5.63
C SER A 28 48.24 41.03 -5.08
N ALA A 29 48.14 39.77 -4.62
CA ALA A 29 49.30 39.06 -4.08
C ALA A 29 49.54 37.63 -4.67
N PRO A 30 50.76 37.31 -5.13
CA PRO A 30 51.14 35.93 -5.46
C PRO A 30 51.31 35.11 -4.17
N GLY A 31 50.47 34.09 -3.97
CA GLY A 31 50.42 33.27 -2.76
C GLY A 31 49.00 33.08 -2.18
N ASP A 32 48.01 33.77 -2.74
CA ASP A 32 46.64 33.84 -2.21
C ASP A 32 45.77 32.58 -2.41
N ARG A 33 46.40 31.46 -2.79
CA ARG A 33 45.80 30.12 -2.62
C ARG A 33 46.22 29.58 -1.26
N THR A 34 45.83 30.27 -0.19
CA THR A 34 45.78 29.61 1.12
C THR A 34 44.61 28.64 1.03
N ASP A 35 44.94 27.42 0.63
CA ASP A 35 44.05 26.28 0.60
C ASP A 35 43.67 25.99 2.06
N LEU A 36 42.60 26.63 2.54
CA LEU A 36 41.90 26.21 3.75
C LEU A 36 41.23 24.87 3.43
N LYS A 37 42.03 23.81 3.35
CA LYS A 37 41.53 22.45 3.41
C LYS A 37 40.84 22.28 4.77
N GLY A 38 39.51 22.20 4.79
CA GLY A 38 38.84 21.63 5.94
C GLY A 38 37.35 21.92 6.17
N GLN A 39 36.53 20.96 5.74
CA GLN A 39 35.43 20.34 6.50
C GLN A 39 34.01 20.89 6.41
N GLU A 40 33.75 22.13 5.96
CA GLU A 40 32.37 22.61 5.87
C GLU A 40 31.72 22.26 4.54
N ARG A 41 30.91 21.19 4.54
CA ARG A 41 30.08 20.82 3.39
C ARG A 41 28.89 21.76 3.25
N TYR A 42 28.51 22.09 2.02
CA TYR A 42 27.31 22.88 1.71
C TYR A 42 26.42 22.13 0.71
N TYR A 43 25.11 22.27 0.84
CA TYR A 43 24.13 21.78 -0.14
C TYR A 43 23.59 22.93 -0.98
N GLN A 44 23.44 22.70 -2.28
CA GLN A 44 22.80 23.64 -3.19
C GLN A 44 21.28 23.41 -3.21
N LEU A 45 20.52 24.48 -2.97
CA LEU A 45 19.05 24.47 -3.06
C LEU A 45 18.53 25.54 -4.01
N TRP A 46 17.35 25.27 -4.54
CA TRP A 46 16.59 26.22 -5.35
C TRP A 46 15.55 26.93 -4.47
N TYR A 47 15.80 28.20 -4.16
CA TYR A 47 14.89 29.02 -3.37
C TYR A 47 14.30 30.14 -4.22
N ALA A 48 13.01 30.01 -4.54
CA ALA A 48 12.31 30.85 -5.51
C ALA A 48 13.01 30.86 -6.88
N HIS A 49 13.71 31.95 -7.22
CA HIS A 49 14.44 32.12 -8.48
C HIS A 49 15.97 32.24 -8.29
N ARG A 50 16.49 31.80 -7.13
CA ARG A 50 17.92 31.96 -6.79
C ARG A 50 18.54 30.64 -6.31
N GLN A 51 19.82 30.47 -6.65
CA GLN A 51 20.66 29.40 -6.09
C GLN A 51 21.06 29.87 -4.71
N VAL A 52 20.83 29.03 -3.70
CA VAL A 52 21.30 29.27 -2.34
C VAL A 52 22.10 28.07 -1.86
N PHE A 53 23.12 28.34 -1.06
CA PHE A 53 23.93 27.32 -0.41
C PHE A 53 23.68 27.36 1.10
N VAL A 54 23.45 26.20 1.70
CA VAL A 54 23.27 26.05 3.15
C VAL A 54 24.29 25.07 3.68
N ARG A 55 24.76 25.29 4.91
CA ARG A 55 25.75 24.43 5.55
C ARG A 55 25.12 23.07 5.85
N ALA A 56 25.81 21.99 5.50
CA ALA A 56 25.32 20.63 5.68
C ALA A 56 25.08 20.27 7.16
N ALA A 57 25.84 20.87 8.08
CA ALA A 57 25.65 20.67 9.53
C ALA A 57 24.34 21.27 10.07
N ASP A 58 23.72 22.20 9.33
CA ASP A 58 22.48 22.87 9.72
C ASP A 58 21.24 22.23 9.05
N VAL A 59 21.43 21.13 8.32
CA VAL A 59 20.39 20.48 7.50
C VAL A 59 20.41 18.98 7.72
N ASP A 60 19.26 18.43 8.08
CA ASP A 60 19.02 16.99 8.01
C ASP A 60 18.64 16.62 6.58
N LEU A 61 19.50 15.86 5.89
CA LEU A 61 19.11 15.21 4.65
C LEU A 61 18.17 14.05 4.97
N HIS A 62 16.98 14.10 4.38
CA HIS A 62 16.10 12.96 4.33
C HIS A 62 16.21 12.33 2.95
N ASP A 63 16.50 11.03 2.91
CA ASP A 63 16.41 10.24 1.69
C ASP A 63 15.06 10.54 1.01
N ALA A 64 15.09 11.02 -0.22
CA ALA A 64 13.90 11.09 -1.07
C ALA A 64 13.43 9.69 -1.53
N ARG A 65 13.82 8.62 -0.81
CA ARG A 65 13.26 7.30 -0.99
C ARG A 65 11.84 7.37 -0.46
N PRO A 66 10.80 7.25 -1.31
CA PRO A 66 9.44 7.23 -0.80
C PRO A 66 9.31 6.06 0.17
N VAL A 67 9.16 6.38 1.45
CA VAL A 67 8.98 5.37 2.49
C VAL A 67 7.69 4.64 2.17
N ALA A 68 7.70 3.31 2.19
CA ALA A 68 6.46 2.57 1.97
C ALA A 68 5.51 2.77 3.15
N VAL A 69 4.19 2.76 2.88
CA VAL A 69 3.20 2.68 3.95
C VAL A 69 3.42 1.37 4.71
N VAL A 70 3.64 1.44 6.02
CA VAL A 70 3.95 0.28 6.85
C VAL A 70 2.68 -0.25 7.51
N ASN A 71 2.49 -1.57 7.48
CA ASN A 71 1.42 -2.21 8.23
C ASN A 71 1.84 -2.34 9.71
N THR A 72 1.06 -1.76 10.62
CA THR A 72 1.30 -1.83 12.08
C THR A 72 0.38 -2.83 12.77
N THR A 73 -0.75 -3.18 12.14
CA THR A 73 -1.62 -4.26 12.58
C THR A 73 -2.08 -5.06 11.37
N PRO A 74 -1.92 -6.39 11.37
CA PRO A 74 -2.22 -7.21 10.21
C PRO A 74 -3.71 -7.17 9.84
N PRO A 75 -4.05 -7.33 8.54
CA PRO A 75 -5.42 -7.48 8.11
C PRO A 75 -6.08 -8.73 8.71
N VAL A 76 -7.39 -8.67 8.93
CA VAL A 76 -8.17 -9.76 9.53
C VAL A 76 -9.40 -10.08 8.68
N VAL A 77 -9.67 -11.36 8.46
CA VAL A 77 -10.90 -11.84 7.84
C VAL A 77 -11.84 -12.34 8.93
N ARG A 78 -13.09 -11.84 8.94
CA ARG A 78 -14.16 -12.31 9.84
C ARG A 78 -15.29 -12.95 9.05
N GLY A 79 -16.03 -13.84 9.72
CA GLY A 79 -17.16 -14.56 9.16
C GLY A 79 -16.98 -16.07 9.25
N VAL A 80 -18.02 -16.81 8.88
CA VAL A 80 -17.98 -18.28 8.91
C VAL A 80 -17.57 -18.79 7.52
N PRO A 81 -16.45 -19.52 7.38
CA PRO A 81 -16.01 -20.09 6.12
C PRO A 81 -16.92 -21.26 5.74
N LYS A 82 -18.05 -20.94 5.09
CA LYS A 82 -19.06 -21.90 4.63
C LYS A 82 -19.66 -21.41 3.31
N VAL A 83 -19.85 -22.32 2.35
CA VAL A 83 -20.50 -22.00 1.07
C VAL A 83 -21.85 -21.30 1.29
N GLY A 84 -22.08 -20.22 0.55
CA GLY A 84 -23.27 -19.37 0.68
C GLY A 84 -23.24 -18.38 1.85
N ARG A 85 -22.09 -18.20 2.50
CA ARG A 85 -21.87 -17.15 3.52
C ARG A 85 -20.88 -16.12 3.01
N THR A 86 -20.89 -14.97 3.67
CA THR A 86 -20.01 -13.85 3.34
C THR A 86 -18.90 -13.73 4.37
N LEU A 87 -17.69 -13.51 3.88
CA LEU A 87 -16.54 -13.10 4.68
C LEU A 87 -16.35 -11.58 4.54
N THR A 88 -15.87 -10.94 5.59
CA THR A 88 -15.60 -9.49 5.63
C THR A 88 -14.14 -9.25 5.96
N ALA A 89 -13.47 -8.48 5.13
CA ALA A 89 -12.09 -8.03 5.34
C ALA A 89 -12.06 -6.79 6.23
N PHE A 90 -11.08 -6.77 7.12
CA PHE A 90 -10.68 -5.62 7.92
C PHE A 90 -9.22 -5.32 7.59
N PRO A 91 -8.90 -4.08 7.17
CA PRO A 91 -7.60 -3.78 6.59
C PRO A 91 -6.45 -3.72 7.60
N GLY A 92 -6.72 -3.80 8.90
CA GLY A 92 -5.72 -3.58 9.93
C GLY A 92 -5.39 -2.10 10.12
N ALA A 93 -4.18 -1.81 10.62
CA ALA A 93 -3.68 -0.46 10.86
C ALA A 93 -2.39 -0.23 10.08
N TRP A 94 -2.18 1.02 9.68
CA TRP A 94 -1.13 1.42 8.75
C TRP A 94 -0.53 2.77 9.16
N THR A 95 0.75 2.99 8.85
CA THR A 95 1.45 4.25 9.12
C THR A 95 2.33 4.63 7.92
N PRO A 96 2.20 5.85 7.38
CA PRO A 96 1.20 6.88 7.73
C PRO A 96 -0.24 6.42 7.42
N SER A 97 -1.22 7.19 7.89
CA SER A 97 -2.64 6.92 7.61
C SER A 97 -2.90 6.89 6.09
N PRO A 98 -3.44 5.78 5.54
CA PRO A 98 -3.60 5.65 4.11
C PRO A 98 -4.76 6.50 3.59
N THR A 99 -4.57 7.15 2.45
CA THR A 99 -5.62 7.86 1.71
C THR A 99 -6.47 6.91 0.87
N ARG A 100 -5.94 5.72 0.53
CA ARG A 100 -6.64 4.69 -0.23
C ARG A 100 -6.27 3.30 0.25
N ILE A 101 -7.28 2.42 0.28
CA ILE A 101 -7.12 0.99 0.55
C ILE A 101 -7.73 0.19 -0.59
N ARG A 102 -7.02 -0.85 -1.06
CA ARG A 102 -7.50 -1.83 -2.04
C ARG A 102 -7.45 -3.24 -1.44
N TYR A 103 -8.40 -4.08 -1.82
CA TYR A 103 -8.47 -5.47 -1.42
C TYR A 103 -8.25 -6.37 -2.63
N GLN A 104 -7.67 -7.53 -2.40
CA GLN A 104 -7.64 -8.64 -3.33
C GLN A 104 -7.81 -9.94 -2.55
N TRP A 105 -8.90 -10.66 -2.78
CA TRP A 105 -9.12 -11.97 -2.14
C TRP A 105 -8.25 -13.03 -2.80
N LEU A 106 -7.72 -13.91 -1.96
CA LEU A 106 -6.88 -15.04 -2.33
C LEU A 106 -7.57 -16.34 -1.93
N ARG A 107 -7.48 -17.36 -2.79
CA ARG A 107 -7.94 -18.72 -2.56
C ARG A 107 -6.74 -19.64 -2.66
N ASP A 108 -6.40 -20.30 -1.55
CA ASP A 108 -5.19 -21.11 -1.41
C ASP A 108 -3.91 -20.35 -1.84
N GLY A 109 -3.87 -19.05 -1.53
CA GLY A 109 -2.77 -18.14 -1.88
C GLY A 109 -2.85 -17.54 -3.28
N ALA A 110 -3.68 -18.07 -4.18
CA ALA A 110 -3.84 -17.54 -5.54
C ALA A 110 -4.94 -16.48 -5.63
N GLU A 111 -4.75 -15.45 -6.47
CA GLU A 111 -5.73 -14.39 -6.63
C GLU A 111 -7.06 -14.86 -7.21
N VAL A 112 -8.15 -14.47 -6.58
CA VAL A 112 -9.49 -14.65 -7.13
C VAL A 112 -9.82 -13.47 -8.03
N ARG A 113 -9.84 -13.70 -9.35
CA ARG A 113 -10.09 -12.65 -10.34
C ARG A 113 -11.37 -11.86 -10.06
N GLY A 114 -11.24 -10.53 -9.99
CA GLY A 114 -12.35 -9.59 -9.76
C GLY A 114 -12.85 -9.53 -8.32
N ALA A 115 -12.23 -10.26 -7.39
CA ALA A 115 -12.59 -10.20 -5.98
C ALA A 115 -11.80 -9.10 -5.25
N THR A 116 -12.19 -7.85 -5.49
CA THR A 116 -11.52 -6.65 -4.95
C THR A 116 -12.35 -5.91 -3.91
N GLU A 117 -13.53 -6.43 -3.59
CA GLU A 117 -14.44 -5.86 -2.60
C GLU A 117 -14.00 -6.16 -1.17
N ARG A 118 -14.45 -5.33 -0.23
CA ARG A 118 -14.23 -5.58 1.21
C ARG A 118 -14.89 -6.89 1.67
N THR A 119 -15.95 -7.32 0.99
CA THR A 119 -16.68 -8.55 1.31
C THR A 119 -16.49 -9.59 0.21
N TYR A 120 -16.56 -10.87 0.59
CA TYR A 120 -16.48 -11.99 -0.33
C TYR A 120 -17.57 -13.01 -0.06
N HIS A 121 -18.44 -13.22 -1.04
CA HIS A 121 -19.46 -14.24 -0.97
C HIS A 121 -18.90 -15.60 -1.40
N LEU A 122 -18.85 -16.55 -0.47
CA LEU A 122 -18.31 -17.89 -0.68
C LEU A 122 -19.18 -18.70 -1.65
N LYS A 123 -18.59 -19.13 -2.76
CA LYS A 123 -19.23 -19.93 -3.81
C LYS A 123 -18.88 -21.40 -3.64
N SER A 124 -19.60 -22.27 -4.35
CA SER A 124 -19.34 -23.73 -4.32
C SER A 124 -17.91 -24.10 -4.71
N ARG A 125 -17.26 -23.29 -5.55
CA ARG A 125 -15.86 -23.46 -6.00
C ARG A 125 -14.81 -23.20 -4.92
N ASP A 126 -15.22 -22.62 -3.80
CA ASP A 126 -14.33 -22.29 -2.68
C ASP A 126 -14.31 -23.39 -1.63
N ARG A 127 -15.15 -24.42 -1.78
CA ARG A 127 -15.25 -25.54 -0.83
C ARG A 127 -13.89 -26.22 -0.67
N GLY A 128 -13.48 -26.42 0.59
CA GLY A 128 -12.19 -27.01 0.93
C GLY A 128 -11.00 -26.06 0.83
N ALA A 129 -11.14 -24.95 0.11
CA ALA A 129 -10.10 -23.94 0.00
C ALA A 129 -10.01 -23.08 1.28
N ARG A 130 -8.85 -22.48 1.48
CA ARG A 130 -8.62 -21.45 2.50
C ARG A 130 -8.64 -20.08 1.85
N LEU A 131 -9.27 -19.12 2.50
CA LEU A 131 -9.37 -17.76 1.99
C LEU A 131 -8.47 -16.85 2.80
N SER A 132 -7.80 -15.92 2.14
CA SER A 132 -7.12 -14.78 2.77
C SER A 132 -7.36 -13.52 1.95
N VAL A 133 -7.01 -12.37 2.50
CA VAL A 133 -7.12 -11.10 1.79
C VAL A 133 -5.76 -10.40 1.79
N ARG A 134 -5.33 -9.99 0.61
CA ARG A 134 -4.21 -9.06 0.43
C ARG A 134 -4.77 -7.64 0.42
N VAL A 135 -4.19 -6.79 1.25
CA VAL A 135 -4.55 -5.38 1.40
C VAL A 135 -3.39 -4.53 0.92
N THR A 136 -3.68 -3.60 0.02
CA THR A 136 -2.72 -2.60 -0.44
C THR A 136 -3.16 -1.23 0.06
N ALA A 137 -2.30 -0.56 0.82
CA ALA A 137 -2.52 0.76 1.39
C ALA A 137 -1.65 1.79 0.69
N SER A 138 -2.19 2.96 0.38
CA SER A 138 -1.47 4.04 -0.28
C SER A 138 -1.68 5.35 0.46
N ALA A 139 -0.63 6.16 0.56
CA ALA A 139 -0.67 7.52 1.08
C ALA A 139 0.03 8.46 0.09
N ARG A 140 -0.26 9.76 0.17
CA ARG A 140 0.34 10.76 -0.73
C ARG A 140 1.82 10.91 -0.43
N ASP A 141 2.67 10.84 -1.45
CA ASP A 141 4.14 10.95 -1.34
C ASP A 141 4.81 9.74 -0.64
N TYR A 142 4.10 8.60 -0.52
CA TYR A 142 4.62 7.32 0.00
C TYR A 142 4.43 6.19 -1.01
N GLU A 143 5.34 5.21 -1.02
CA GLU A 143 5.13 3.96 -1.77
C GLU A 143 3.98 3.14 -1.16
N PRO A 144 3.20 2.40 -1.97
CA PRO A 144 2.15 1.55 -1.44
C PRO A 144 2.69 0.43 -0.55
N GLY A 145 2.05 0.24 0.61
CA GLY A 145 2.26 -0.89 1.50
C GLY A 145 1.38 -2.08 1.13
N VAL A 146 1.87 -3.30 1.34
CA VAL A 146 1.10 -4.54 1.12
C VAL A 146 1.19 -5.45 2.33
N ALA A 147 0.05 -5.98 2.76
CA ALA A 147 -0.05 -6.96 3.84
C ALA A 147 -1.14 -7.98 3.53
N THR A 148 -0.92 -9.23 3.93
CA THR A 148 -1.88 -10.33 3.72
C THR A 148 -2.37 -10.85 5.06
N SER A 149 -3.68 -11.08 5.17
CA SER A 149 -4.25 -11.67 6.38
C SER A 149 -3.81 -13.11 6.58
N ALA A 150 -3.94 -13.61 7.81
CA ALA A 150 -3.96 -15.05 8.05
C ALA A 150 -5.08 -15.71 7.21
N ALA A 151 -4.83 -16.94 6.80
CA ALA A 151 -5.80 -17.73 6.05
C ALA A 151 -6.92 -18.26 6.96
N THR A 152 -8.15 -18.31 6.46
CA THR A 152 -9.26 -18.91 7.19
C THR A 152 -9.07 -20.42 7.36
N PRO A 153 -9.83 -21.06 8.26
CA PRO A 153 -10.10 -22.49 8.15
C PRO A 153 -10.69 -22.84 6.76
N PRO A 154 -10.57 -24.10 6.32
CA PRO A 154 -11.16 -24.55 5.07
C PRO A 154 -12.66 -24.29 4.99
N VAL A 155 -13.14 -23.88 3.82
CA VAL A 155 -14.56 -23.58 3.61
C VAL A 155 -15.40 -24.85 3.66
N ARG A 156 -16.35 -24.88 4.58
CA ARG A 156 -17.30 -25.99 4.76
C ARG A 156 -18.41 -25.97 3.69
N SER A 157 -18.93 -27.14 3.36
CA SER A 157 -20.08 -27.30 2.49
C SER A 157 -21.36 -26.67 3.09
N ALA A 158 -22.22 -26.17 2.21
CA ALA A 158 -23.60 -25.85 2.58
C ALA A 158 -24.37 -27.16 2.84
N LYS A 159 -25.34 -27.14 3.77
CA LYS A 159 -26.29 -28.26 3.88
C LYS A 159 -27.06 -28.35 2.55
N PRO A 160 -27.28 -29.54 1.99
CA PRO A 160 -28.03 -29.66 0.74
C PRO A 160 -29.43 -29.10 0.96
N VAL A 161 -29.82 -28.11 0.16
CA VAL A 161 -31.21 -27.70 0.06
C VAL A 161 -31.90 -28.86 -0.67
N ARG A 162 -32.70 -29.65 0.06
CA ARG A 162 -33.57 -30.65 -0.56
C ARG A 162 -34.59 -29.90 -1.41
N HIS A 163 -34.36 -29.82 -2.72
CA HIS A 163 -35.45 -29.57 -3.64
C HIS A 163 -36.39 -30.78 -3.53
N GLY A 164 -37.54 -30.59 -2.89
CA GLY A 164 -38.60 -31.58 -2.91
C GLY A 164 -38.90 -31.90 -4.37
N LYS A 165 -38.72 -33.16 -4.79
CA LYS A 165 -39.04 -33.57 -6.17
C LYS A 165 -40.47 -33.09 -6.47
N PRO A 166 -40.73 -32.38 -7.60
CA PRO A 166 -42.11 -32.13 -8.00
C PRO A 166 -42.77 -33.51 -8.17
N ARG A 167 -43.73 -33.83 -7.30
CA ARG A 167 -44.59 -35.01 -7.49
C ARG A 167 -45.48 -34.68 -8.68
N TRP A 168 -45.02 -34.95 -9.89
CA TRP A 168 -45.87 -35.06 -11.05
C TRP A 168 -46.81 -36.24 -10.81
N ARG A 169 -48.00 -35.97 -10.25
CA ARG A 169 -49.12 -36.92 -10.22
C ARG A 169 -49.69 -36.97 -11.63
N PHE A 170 -49.21 -37.89 -12.45
CA PHE A 170 -49.94 -38.32 -13.65
C PHE A 170 -51.30 -38.84 -13.20
N HIS A 171 -52.36 -38.06 -13.41
CA HIS A 171 -53.73 -38.54 -13.33
C HIS A 171 -54.00 -39.32 -14.61
N HIS A 172 -53.72 -40.62 -14.62
CA HIS A 172 -54.33 -41.50 -15.62
C HIS A 172 -55.82 -41.62 -15.29
N ARG A 173 -56.62 -40.70 -15.83
CA ARG A 173 -58.06 -40.86 -15.95
C ARG A 173 -58.31 -41.75 -17.16
N HIS A 174 -58.32 -43.06 -16.96
CA HIS A 174 -59.01 -43.95 -17.90
C HIS A 174 -60.47 -44.03 -17.47
N ALA A 175 -61.29 -43.26 -18.18
CA ALA A 175 -62.73 -43.34 -18.14
C ALA A 175 -63.17 -44.75 -18.54
N ARG A 176 -63.96 -45.40 -17.68
CA ARG A 176 -64.87 -46.46 -18.08
C ARG A 176 -65.99 -45.84 -18.91
N SER A 177 -66.27 -46.45 -20.06
CA SER A 177 -67.56 -46.42 -20.75
C SER A 177 -67.63 -47.75 -21.51
N HIS A 178 -68.45 -48.72 -21.04
CA HIS A 178 -69.76 -49.07 -21.61
C HIS A 178 -69.66 -49.30 -23.14
N ARG A 179 -70.06 -50.44 -23.71
CA ARG A 179 -71.11 -51.39 -23.35
C ARG A 179 -70.89 -52.69 -24.12
#